data_AF-A4FQI8-F1
#
_entry.id   AF-A4FQI8-F1
#
_cell.length_a   1.000
_cell.length_b   1.000
_cell.length_c   1.000
_cell.angle_alpha   90.00
_cell.angle_beta   90.00
_cell.angle_gamma   90.00
#
_symmetry.space_group_name_H-M   'P 1'
#
loop_
_entity.id
_entity.type
_entity.pdbx_description
1 polymer ?
#
loop_
_entity_poly.entity_id
_entity_poly.type
_entity_poly.pdbx_seq_one_letter_code
_entity_poly.pdbx_strand_id
1 'polypeptide(L)'
;MFGPDRHDVFWIVGSGLKLRHATKMRPGAAYSGQQVPTLCDDLIKVPQATPSGREPNSKSITERCPQCSEEAERCGFSTISWDF
;
A
#
# COMPACT_ATOMS: atom_id res chain seq x y z
N MET A 1 -13.31 -21.07 15.94
CA MET A 1 -12.24 -20.19 16.43
C MET A 1 -11.70 -19.42 15.24
N PHE A 2 -12.00 -18.13 15.12
CA PHE A 2 -11.35 -17.26 14.13
C PHE A 2 -10.03 -16.79 14.76
N GLY A 3 -8.90 -17.15 14.16
CA GLY A 3 -7.57 -16.97 14.74
C GLY A 3 -7.21 -15.48 14.95
N PRO A 4 -6.50 -15.13 16.04
CA PRO A 4 -6.25 -13.75 16.46
C PRO A 4 -5.05 -13.06 15.78
N ASP A 5 -4.79 -13.28 14.48
CA ASP A 5 -3.62 -12.66 13.83
C ASP A 5 -3.76 -12.48 12.31
N ARG A 6 -4.87 -11.88 11.87
CA ARG A 6 -5.02 -11.52 10.46
C ARG A 6 -4.22 -10.24 10.21
N HIS A 7 -2.98 -10.39 9.76
CA HIS A 7 -2.15 -9.27 9.33
C HIS A 7 -2.68 -8.71 8.00
N ASP A 8 -3.05 -7.42 8.01
CA ASP A 8 -3.45 -6.68 6.81
C ASP A 8 -2.23 -6.04 6.13
N VAL A 9 -2.26 -6.01 4.80
CA VAL A 9 -1.33 -5.21 3.99
C VAL A 9 -2.10 -4.24 3.11
N PHE A 10 -1.53 -3.06 2.98
CA PHE A 10 -2.12 -1.93 2.27
C PHE A 10 -1.33 -1.68 0.98
N TRP A 11 -2.04 -1.73 -0.13
CA TRP A 11 -1.50 -1.53 -1.47
C TRP A 11 -1.59 -0.06 -1.86
N ILE A 12 -0.44 0.59 -1.89
CA ILE A 12 -0.29 2.03 -2.07
C ILE A 12 0.59 2.31 -3.27
N VAL A 13 0.22 3.30 -4.07
CA VAL A 13 1.12 3.85 -5.10
C VAL A 13 1.94 4.95 -4.46
N GLY A 14 3.25 4.73 -4.31
CA GLY A 14 4.16 5.76 -3.82
C GLY A 14 4.22 6.98 -4.74
N SER A 15 4.58 8.14 -4.20
CA SER A 15 4.70 9.39 -4.98
C SER A 15 5.64 9.19 -6.17
N GLY A 16 5.13 9.36 -7.40
CA GLY A 16 5.89 9.22 -8.65
C GLY A 16 6.10 7.78 -9.14
N LEU A 17 5.52 6.78 -8.47
CA LEU A 17 5.60 5.38 -8.90
C LEU A 17 4.45 4.99 -9.83
N LYS A 18 4.68 3.92 -10.60
CA LYS A 18 3.70 3.34 -11.54
C LYS A 18 3.18 1.96 -11.11
N LEU A 19 3.63 1.47 -9.96
CA LEU A 19 3.23 0.18 -9.38
C LEU A 19 2.74 0.40 -7.95
N ARG A 20 1.78 -0.43 -7.52
CA ARG A 20 1.38 -0.53 -6.12
C ARG A 20 2.40 -1.38 -5.35
N HIS A 21 2.88 -0.86 -4.23
CA HIS A 21 3.65 -1.64 -3.27
C HIS A 21 2.80 -1.93 -2.03
N ALA A 22 3.03 -3.08 -1.41
CA ALA A 22 2.34 -3.47 -0.19
C ALA A 22 3.13 -2.99 1.03
N THR A 23 2.45 -2.39 2.00
CA THR A 23 3.02 -2.04 3.31
C THR A 23 2.15 -2.58 4.44
N LYS A 24 2.79 -2.91 5.57
CA LYS A 24 2.09 -3.24 6.83
C LYS A 24 1.67 -1.98 7.60
N MET A 25 2.13 -0.80 7.18
CA MET A 25 1.75 0.47 7.78
C MET A 25 0.29 0.77 7.51
N ARG A 26 -0.47 1.04 8.57
CA ARG A 26 -1.90 1.37 8.47
C ARG A 26 -2.09 2.75 7.83
N PRO A 27 -3.17 2.94 7.05
CA PRO A 27 -3.58 4.26 6.60
C PRO A 27 -3.69 5.25 7.75
N GLY A 28 -3.10 6.44 7.60
CA GLY A 28 -3.05 7.47 8.64
C GLY A 28 -1.95 7.32 9.68
N ALA A 29 -1.18 6.22 9.69
CA ALA A 29 -0.03 6.06 10.57
C ALA A 29 1.24 6.80 10.08
N ALA A 30 1.21 7.32 8.84
CA ALA A 30 2.29 8.09 8.23
C ALA A 30 1.71 9.32 7.54
N TYR A 31 2.46 10.43 7.58
CA TYR A 31 2.08 11.67 6.90
C TYR A 31 2.53 11.69 5.45
N SER A 32 1.84 12.46 4.61
CA SER A 32 2.23 12.61 3.19
C SER A 32 3.66 13.13 3.07
N GLY A 33 4.44 12.46 2.25
CA GLY A 33 5.85 12.72 2.06
C GLY A 33 6.80 11.93 2.98
N GLN A 34 6.28 11.25 4.00
CA GLN A 34 7.05 10.31 4.81
C GLN A 34 7.42 9.08 3.98
N GLN A 35 8.60 8.50 4.24
CA GLN A 35 8.97 7.20 3.70
C GLN A 35 8.44 6.07 4.59
N VAL A 36 7.81 5.08 3.98
CA VAL A 36 7.32 3.87 4.65
C VAL A 36 7.92 2.61 4.03
N PRO A 37 8.21 1.58 4.84
CA PRO A 37 8.72 0.32 4.33
C PRO A 37 7.64 -0.47 3.59
N THR A 38 8.06 -1.18 2.56
CA THR A 38 7.24 -2.09 1.77
C THR A 38 7.67 -3.53 1.97
N LEU A 39 6.86 -4.48 1.50
CA LEU A 39 7.18 -5.91 1.60
C LEU A 39 8.38 -6.33 0.75
N CYS A 40 8.74 -5.57 -0.29
CA CYS A 40 9.92 -5.83 -1.11
C CYS A 40 11.19 -5.12 -0.57
N ASP A 41 11.17 -4.70 0.70
CA ASP A 41 12.25 -3.97 1.38
C ASP A 41 12.60 -2.60 0.79
N ASP A 42 11.82 -2.09 -0.17
CA ASP A 42 11.92 -0.73 -0.65
C ASP A 42 11.23 0.27 0.29
N LEU A 43 11.71 1.52 0.26
CA LEU A 43 11.06 2.66 0.89
C LEU A 43 10.28 3.47 -0.15
N ILE A 44 8.99 3.65 0.08
CA ILE A 44 8.14 4.49 -0.77
C ILE A 44 7.71 5.75 -0.03
N LYS A 45 7.56 6.84 -0.77
CA LYS A 45 7.06 8.11 -0.23
C LYS A 45 5.53 8.12 -0.25
N VAL A 46 4.90 8.25 0.91
CA VAL A 46 3.43 8.36 1.04
C VAL A 46 2.94 9.56 0.21
N PRO A 47 2.00 9.37 -0.72
CA PRO A 47 1.48 10.44 -1.55
C PRO A 47 0.58 11.40 -0.76
N GLN A 48 0.25 12.52 -1.39
CA GLN A 48 -0.70 13.50 -0.86
C GLN A 48 -2.12 12.93 -0.90
N ALA A 49 -2.91 13.16 0.15
CA ALA A 49 -4.32 12.77 0.20
C ALA A 49 -5.11 13.37 -0.97
N THR A 50 -6.01 12.58 -1.57
CA THR A 50 -6.96 13.09 -2.56
C THR A 50 -7.85 14.13 -1.89
N PRO A 51 -7.94 15.37 -2.43
CA PRO A 51 -8.93 16.32 -1.95
C PRO A 51 -10.35 15.77 -2.12
N SER A 52 -11.23 16.07 -1.17
CA SER A 52 -12.64 15.63 -1.23
C SER A 52 -13.29 16.04 -2.55
N GLY A 53 -14.00 15.12 -3.19
CA GLY A 53 -14.66 15.32 -4.48
C GLY A 53 -13.75 15.22 -5.70
N ARG A 54 -12.46 14.88 -5.53
CA ARG A 54 -11.55 14.54 -6.64
C ARG A 54 -11.29 13.04 -6.70
N GLU A 55 -10.88 12.59 -7.88
CA GLU A 55 -10.42 11.22 -8.06
C GLU A 55 -8.93 11.09 -7.68
N PRO A 56 -8.54 9.99 -7.00
CA PRO A 56 -7.15 9.65 -6.72
C PRO A 56 -6.33 9.59 -8.01
N ASN A 57 -5.12 10.15 -8.01
CA ASN A 57 -4.20 9.98 -9.14
C ASN A 57 -3.77 8.51 -9.28
N SER A 58 -3.79 7.75 -8.18
CA SER A 58 -3.48 6.32 -8.18
C SER A 58 -4.57 5.43 -8.77
N LYS A 59 -5.77 5.97 -9.07
CA LYS A 59 -6.95 5.17 -9.45
C LYS A 59 -6.72 4.32 -10.71
N SER A 60 -5.99 4.84 -11.69
CA SER A 60 -5.70 4.14 -12.95
C SER A 60 -4.57 3.11 -12.83
N ILE A 61 -3.83 3.13 -11.72
CA ILE A 61 -2.69 2.25 -11.50
C ILE A 61 -3.19 0.98 -10.82
N THR A 62 -3.28 -0.09 -11.58
CA THR A 62 -3.74 -1.41 -11.10
C THR A 62 -2.59 -2.40 -10.91
N GLU A 63 -1.46 -2.18 -11.57
CA GLU A 63 -0.29 -3.04 -11.50
C GLU A 63 0.31 -3.06 -10.09
N ARG A 64 0.69 -4.25 -9.64
CA ARG A 64 1.27 -4.51 -8.32
C ARG A 64 2.73 -4.91 -8.48
N CYS A 65 3.57 -4.52 -7.54
CA CYS A 65 4.94 -5.00 -7.44
C CYS A 65 4.93 -6.54 -7.31
N PRO A 66 5.61 -7.29 -8.19
CA PRO A 66 5.64 -8.75 -8.16
C PRO A 66 6.16 -9.31 -6.82
N GLN A 67 7.25 -8.74 -6.29
CA GLN A 67 7.84 -9.16 -5.02
C GLN A 67 6.89 -8.93 -3.83
N CYS A 68 6.21 -7.78 -3.80
CA CYS A 68 5.18 -7.53 -2.77
C CYS A 68 4.00 -8.50 -2.88
N SER A 69 3.66 -8.93 -4.10
CA SER A 69 2.54 -9.85 -4.35
C SER A 69 2.89 -11.25 -3.87
N GLU A 70 4.08 -11.73 -4.22
CA GLU A 70 4.62 -13.01 -3.75
C GLU A 70 4.70 -13.06 -2.23
N GLU A 71 5.22 -12.00 -1.59
CA GLU A 71 5.31 -11.93 -0.13
C GLU A 71 3.92 -11.96 0.52
N ALA A 72 2.97 -11.20 -0.03
CA ALA A 72 1.62 -11.12 0.51
C ALA A 72 0.89 -12.46 0.42
N GLU A 73 1.06 -13.18 -0.69
CA GLU A 73 0.53 -14.53 -0.88
C GLU A 73 1.20 -15.54 0.05
N ARG A 74 2.54 -15.53 0.11
CA ARG A 74 3.33 -16.44 0.96
C ARG A 74 2.97 -16.32 2.44
N CYS A 75 2.73 -15.11 2.92
CA CYS A 75 2.34 -14.86 4.31
C CYS A 75 0.83 -14.95 4.58
N GLY A 76 0.00 -15.13 3.54
CA GLY A 76 -1.46 -15.19 3.68
C GLY A 76 -2.08 -13.87 4.17
N PHE A 77 -1.50 -12.72 3.80
CA PHE A 77 -2.00 -11.41 4.23
C PHE A 77 -3.35 -11.08 3.59
N SER A 78 -4.16 -10.35 4.35
CA SER A 78 -5.38 -9.74 3.79
C SER A 78 -5.01 -8.44 3.09
N THR A 79 -5.55 -8.24 1.89
CA THR A 79 -5.12 -7.15 1.02
C THR A 79 -6.17 -6.05 0.96
N ILE A 80 -5.74 -4.80 1.15
CA ILE A 80 -6.59 -3.62 1.07
C ILE A 80 -5.94 -2.64 0.10
N SER A 81 -6.69 -2.14 -0.89
CA SER A 81 -6.24 -1.05 -1.75
C SER A 81 -6.31 0.28 -0.99
N TRP A 82 -5.21 1.03 -1.00
CA TRP A 82 -5.10 2.34 -0.36
C TRP A 82 -4.74 3.40 -1.41
N ASP A 83 -5.77 4.12 -1.86
CA ASP A 83 -5.70 5.08 -2.95
C ASP A 83 -5.62 6.54 -2.47
N PHE A 84 -4.94 7.38 -3.27
CA PHE A 84 -4.59 8.78 -3.00
C PHE A 84 -4.60 9.68 -4.25
#